data_AF-A0A2V7GMR5-F1
#
_entry.id   AF-A0A2V7GMR5-F1
#
_cell.length_a   1.000
_cell.length_b   1.000
_cell.length_c   1.000
_cell.angle_alpha   90.00
_cell.angle_beta   90.00
_cell.angle_gamma   90.00
#
_symmetry.space_group_name_H-M   'P 1'
#
loop_
_entity.id
_entity.type
_entity.pdbx_description
1 polymer ?
#
loop_
_entity_poly.entity_id
_entity_poly.type
_entity_poly.pdbx_seq_one_letter_code
_entity_poly.pdbx_strand_id
1 'polypeptide(L)'
;MRAVVITALAGAFALAACRPDRPAGPGPLPPPMLAHVQDLDGTPDLIVDAKRLADSWVVYDQTFDAGVCSVIEGGVLAGEHRVLRFTVTTPNIGDADVFVGDPLAHMDPNGDGDFSDQDGLFEFASCHNHFHFRHYATYELVSPGTGHVWKSAKRGFCMLDITPWQTDGGVSSWVYRSCGTKTLHGFQGISVGYADTYNKHLGGQYFVLDGGDNQAPILPGLYIIRITVNPPFVAARGEACPHVDPHGFCHQLLESNYDNNVGEVLIMIPDHPGKQGFGPGSNDISNADLIDDENRPDKP
;
A
#
# COMPACT_ATOMS: atom_id res chain seq x y z
N MET A 1 -18.30 92.41 -31.71
CA MET A 1 -17.36 91.78 -30.76
C MET A 1 -17.90 90.39 -30.45
N ARG A 2 -17.15 89.35 -30.82
CA ARG A 2 -17.56 87.94 -30.72
C ARG A 2 -17.28 87.43 -29.29
N ALA A 3 -18.30 86.94 -28.60
CA ALA A 3 -18.13 86.22 -27.34
C ALA A 3 -17.97 84.73 -27.65
N VAL A 4 -16.85 84.15 -27.20
CA VAL A 4 -16.48 82.75 -27.36
C VAL A 4 -17.18 81.94 -26.28
N VAL A 5 -17.95 80.93 -26.67
CA VAL A 5 -18.52 79.92 -25.76
C VAL A 5 -17.51 78.78 -25.66
N ILE A 6 -16.94 78.58 -24.47
CA ILE A 6 -16.10 77.43 -24.13
C ILE A 6 -16.96 76.50 -23.28
N THR A 7 -17.42 75.40 -23.86
CA THR A 7 -18.08 74.31 -23.14
C THR A 7 -17.02 73.26 -22.79
N ALA A 8 -16.75 73.09 -21.49
CA ALA A 8 -15.78 72.13 -20.97
C ALA A 8 -16.28 70.68 -21.19
N LEU A 9 -15.45 69.83 -21.80
CA LEU A 9 -15.65 68.38 -21.82
C LEU A 9 -15.39 67.83 -20.41
N ALA A 10 -16.41 67.27 -19.77
CA ALA A 10 -16.24 66.41 -18.60
C ALA A 10 -15.78 65.02 -19.07
N GLY A 11 -14.51 64.69 -18.83
CA GLY A 11 -13.99 63.35 -19.05
C GLY A 11 -14.53 62.39 -17.99
N ALA A 12 -15.25 61.35 -18.42
CA ALA A 12 -15.65 60.25 -17.55
C ALA A 12 -14.42 59.38 -17.24
N PHE A 13 -13.89 59.50 -16.02
CA PHE A 13 -12.93 58.54 -15.48
C PHE A 13 -13.69 57.25 -15.13
N ALA A 14 -13.55 56.22 -15.96
CA ALA A 14 -13.94 54.87 -15.58
C ALA A 14 -12.92 54.34 -14.56
N LEU A 15 -13.30 54.30 -13.29
CA LEU A 15 -12.60 53.51 -12.28
C LEU A 15 -12.73 52.04 -12.65
N ALA A 16 -11.67 51.47 -13.22
CA ALA A 16 -11.52 50.03 -13.35
C ALA A 16 -11.42 49.45 -11.94
N ALA A 17 -12.54 48.96 -11.42
CA ALA A 17 -12.54 48.14 -10.22
C ALA A 17 -11.79 46.83 -10.54
N CYS A 18 -10.59 46.67 -10.00
CA CYS A 18 -9.93 45.37 -9.96
C CYS A 18 -10.83 44.39 -9.19
N ARG A 19 -11.52 43.49 -9.91
CA ARG A 19 -12.11 42.32 -9.29
C ARG A 19 -10.97 41.42 -8.81
N PRO A 20 -10.98 40.95 -7.55
CA PRO A 20 -10.12 39.87 -7.15
C PRO A 20 -10.77 38.58 -7.66
N ASP A 21 -10.77 38.35 -8.98
CA ASP A 21 -11.11 37.05 -9.53
C ASP A 21 -9.87 36.15 -9.38
N ARG A 22 -9.48 35.86 -8.14
CA ARG A 22 -8.80 34.60 -7.87
C ARG A 22 -9.91 33.56 -7.89
N PRO A 23 -9.88 32.55 -8.77
CA PRO A 23 -10.74 31.40 -8.58
C PRO A 23 -10.48 30.91 -7.15
N ALA A 24 -11.54 30.79 -6.34
CA ALA A 24 -11.43 30.08 -5.08
C ALA A 24 -10.77 28.74 -5.40
N GLY A 25 -9.66 28.44 -4.72
CA GLY A 25 -9.06 27.12 -4.81
C GLY A 25 -10.12 26.05 -4.54
N PRO A 26 -9.90 24.80 -4.98
CA PRO A 26 -10.82 23.73 -4.64
C PRO A 26 -11.09 23.79 -3.12
N GLY A 27 -12.37 23.78 -2.75
CA GLY A 27 -12.77 23.81 -1.34
C GLY A 27 -12.19 22.61 -0.59
N PRO A 28 -12.31 22.58 0.76
CA PRO A 28 -11.84 21.45 1.55
C PRO A 28 -12.37 20.13 1.00
N LEU A 29 -11.50 19.12 0.88
CA LEU A 29 -11.90 17.80 0.42
C LEU A 29 -12.90 17.18 1.41
N PRO A 30 -13.86 16.36 0.94
CA PRO A 30 -14.81 15.71 1.83
C PRO A 30 -14.10 14.69 2.74
N PRO A 31 -14.46 14.61 4.03
CA PRO A 31 -13.88 13.63 4.94
C PRO A 31 -14.29 12.19 4.56
N PRO A 32 -13.53 11.17 4.97
CA PRO A 32 -13.86 9.79 4.70
C PRO A 32 -15.18 9.38 5.39
N MET A 33 -15.93 8.46 4.75
CA MET A 33 -17.14 7.89 5.33
C MET A 33 -16.80 6.64 6.15
N LEU A 34 -17.05 6.71 7.46
CA LEU A 34 -16.75 5.64 8.41
C LEU A 34 -18.06 4.97 8.86
N ALA A 35 -18.06 3.65 9.03
CA ALA A 35 -19.27 2.96 9.49
C ALA A 35 -19.50 3.10 11.00
N HIS A 36 -18.43 3.29 11.78
CA HIS A 36 -18.46 3.62 13.21
C HIS A 36 -17.18 4.35 13.65
N VAL A 37 -17.13 4.76 14.92
CA VAL A 37 -15.92 5.34 15.54
C VAL A 37 -14.88 4.24 15.72
N GLN A 38 -13.60 4.58 15.52
CA GLN A 38 -12.46 3.67 15.69
C GLN A 38 -12.38 3.17 17.14
N ASP A 39 -11.98 1.92 17.32
CA ASP A 39 -11.64 1.41 18.65
C ASP A 39 -10.16 1.61 18.91
N LEU A 40 -9.81 2.63 19.70
CA LEU A 40 -8.41 2.95 20.03
C LEU A 40 -8.07 2.62 21.49
N ASP A 41 -9.01 2.03 22.24
CA ASP A 41 -8.86 1.73 23.66
C ASP A 41 -8.22 0.35 23.86
N GLY A 42 -6.91 0.26 23.65
CA GLY A 42 -6.19 -1.01 23.75
C GLY A 42 -4.87 -0.95 22.99
N THR A 43 -4.44 -2.08 22.42
CA THR A 43 -3.25 -2.15 21.59
C THR A 43 -3.45 -3.14 20.43
N PRO A 44 -3.13 -2.76 19.19
CA PRO A 44 -3.17 -3.67 18.05
C PRO A 44 -2.21 -4.85 18.19
N ASP A 45 -2.42 -5.89 17.41
CA ASP A 45 -1.52 -7.04 17.31
C ASP A 45 -1.68 -7.67 15.92
N LEU A 46 -0.67 -7.49 15.07
CA LEU A 46 -0.67 -7.97 13.69
C LEU A 46 0.08 -9.29 13.56
N ILE A 47 -0.61 -10.26 12.98
CA ILE A 47 0.01 -11.53 12.59
C ILE A 47 0.00 -11.68 11.06
N VAL A 48 0.68 -12.72 10.58
CA VAL A 48 0.53 -13.18 9.20
C VAL A 48 -0.26 -14.49 9.19
N ASP A 49 -1.31 -14.58 8.37
CA ASP A 49 -1.98 -15.86 8.12
C ASP A 49 -1.12 -16.78 7.24
N ALA A 50 -0.24 -17.53 7.88
CA ALA A 50 0.61 -18.51 7.21
C ALA A 50 -0.20 -19.62 6.52
N LYS A 51 -1.43 -19.91 6.97
CA LYS A 51 -2.28 -20.93 6.33
C LYS A 51 -2.80 -20.42 4.99
N ARG A 52 -3.36 -19.20 4.93
CA ARG A 52 -3.79 -18.59 3.65
C ARG A 52 -2.61 -18.41 2.70
N LEU A 53 -1.43 -18.06 3.21
CA LEU A 53 -0.20 -18.05 2.41
C LEU A 53 0.13 -19.43 1.85
N ALA A 54 0.09 -20.47 2.68
CA ALA A 54 0.41 -21.84 2.28
C ALA A 54 -0.57 -22.40 1.24
N ASP A 55 -1.83 -21.98 1.27
CA ASP A 55 -2.88 -22.49 0.36
C ASP A 55 -3.00 -21.70 -0.96
N SER A 56 -2.31 -20.55 -1.10
CA SER A 56 -2.58 -19.61 -2.21
C SER A 56 -1.43 -19.43 -3.20
N TRP A 57 -0.21 -19.85 -2.87
CA TRP A 57 0.94 -19.60 -3.74
C TRP A 57 0.89 -20.42 -5.04
N VAL A 58 1.45 -19.86 -6.10
CA VAL A 58 1.51 -20.51 -7.41
C VAL A 58 2.70 -19.99 -8.23
N VAL A 59 3.38 -20.91 -8.92
CA VAL A 59 4.44 -20.63 -9.89
C VAL A 59 3.91 -20.83 -11.29
N TYR A 60 4.05 -19.84 -12.16
CA TYR A 60 3.71 -19.94 -13.58
C TYR A 60 4.44 -18.87 -14.40
N ASP A 61 4.36 -18.99 -15.72
CA ASP A 61 4.93 -18.01 -16.65
C ASP A 61 3.86 -16.94 -16.96
N GLN A 62 4.18 -15.67 -16.76
CA GLN A 62 3.28 -14.53 -16.99
C GLN A 62 3.96 -13.50 -17.90
N THR A 63 3.21 -12.95 -18.84
CA THR A 63 3.66 -11.82 -19.66
C THR A 63 3.28 -10.49 -19.02
N PHE A 64 4.24 -9.59 -18.90
CA PHE A 64 4.06 -8.25 -18.38
C PHE A 64 4.29 -7.18 -19.46
N ASP A 65 3.35 -6.24 -19.57
CA ASP A 65 3.48 -5.07 -20.44
C ASP A 65 4.35 -3.99 -19.78
N ALA A 66 5.16 -3.28 -20.56
CA ALA A 66 6.05 -2.22 -20.05
C ALA A 66 5.34 -1.06 -19.34
N GLY A 67 4.02 -0.91 -19.55
CA GLY A 67 3.23 0.18 -18.98
C GLY A 67 2.48 -0.16 -17.69
N VAL A 68 2.51 -1.42 -17.21
CA VAL A 68 1.83 -1.78 -15.96
C VAL A 68 2.62 -1.29 -14.75
N CYS A 69 1.91 -0.82 -13.73
CA CYS A 69 2.52 -0.17 -12.56
C CYS A 69 3.45 -1.12 -11.79
N SER A 70 3.07 -2.39 -11.69
CA SER A 70 3.88 -3.40 -11.01
C SER A 70 5.26 -3.59 -11.62
N VAL A 71 5.39 -3.44 -12.95
CA VAL A 71 6.68 -3.52 -13.66
C VAL A 71 7.53 -2.30 -13.36
N ILE A 72 6.93 -1.11 -13.43
CA ILE A 72 7.62 0.17 -13.22
C ILE A 72 8.10 0.29 -11.77
N GLU A 73 7.22 0.03 -10.80
CA GLU A 73 7.52 0.14 -9.37
C GLU A 73 8.39 -1.02 -8.88
N GLY A 74 8.14 -2.22 -9.39
CA GLY A 74 8.94 -3.41 -9.07
C GLY A 74 10.37 -3.35 -9.64
N GLY A 75 10.59 -2.55 -10.69
CA GLY A 75 11.85 -2.54 -11.45
C GLY A 75 12.02 -3.79 -12.31
N VAL A 76 10.91 -4.35 -12.77
CA VAL A 76 10.85 -5.58 -13.58
C VAL A 76 10.99 -5.21 -15.05
N LEU A 77 11.62 -6.07 -15.84
CA LEU A 77 11.63 -5.95 -17.29
C LEU A 77 10.26 -6.31 -17.87
N ALA A 78 9.92 -5.71 -19.01
CA ALA A 78 8.73 -6.13 -19.74
C ALA A 78 9.00 -7.43 -20.50
N GLY A 79 7.98 -8.27 -20.65
CA GLY A 79 8.08 -9.55 -21.34
C GLY A 79 7.53 -10.73 -20.53
N GLU A 80 7.79 -11.92 -21.03
CA GLU A 80 7.43 -13.17 -20.33
C GLU A 80 8.44 -13.44 -19.22
N HIS A 81 7.91 -13.62 -18.01
CA HIS A 81 8.69 -13.93 -16.83
C HIS A 81 8.12 -15.14 -16.08
N ARG A 82 9.00 -15.96 -15.51
CA ARG A 82 8.58 -16.94 -14.52
C ARG A 82 8.37 -16.26 -13.18
N VAL A 83 7.18 -16.38 -12.62
CA VAL A 83 6.82 -15.71 -11.35
C VAL A 83 6.32 -16.68 -10.30
N LEU A 84 6.52 -16.31 -9.04
CA LEU A 84 5.84 -16.88 -7.87
C LEU A 84 4.86 -15.84 -7.33
N ARG A 85 3.56 -16.09 -7.46
CA ARG A 85 2.48 -15.27 -6.90
C ARG A 85 1.94 -15.90 -5.62
N PHE A 86 1.45 -15.09 -4.70
CA PHE A 86 1.03 -15.53 -3.36
C PHE A 86 0.05 -14.53 -2.73
N THR A 87 -0.89 -15.01 -1.91
CA THR A 87 -1.75 -14.13 -1.10
C THR A 87 -1.11 -13.91 0.26
N VAL A 88 -1.12 -12.67 0.73
CA VAL A 88 -0.76 -12.30 2.10
C VAL A 88 -2.00 -11.72 2.78
N THR A 89 -2.31 -12.23 3.97
CA THR A 89 -3.37 -11.73 4.83
C THR A 89 -2.74 -11.41 6.17
N THR A 90 -2.93 -10.18 6.64
CA THR A 90 -2.37 -9.65 7.89
C THR A 90 -3.50 -9.21 8.82
N PRO A 91 -3.99 -10.13 9.67
CA PRO A 91 -5.05 -9.85 10.63
C PRO A 91 -4.60 -9.01 11.81
N ASN A 92 -5.50 -8.16 12.30
CA ASN A 92 -5.41 -7.55 13.62
C ASN A 92 -6.14 -8.44 14.65
N ILE A 93 -5.36 -9.08 15.51
CA ILE A 93 -5.81 -9.94 16.61
C ILE A 93 -5.73 -9.26 17.98
N GLY A 94 -5.38 -7.97 18.02
CA GLY A 94 -5.29 -7.18 19.24
C GLY A 94 -6.66 -6.78 19.78
N ASP A 95 -6.66 -5.91 20.78
CA ASP A 95 -7.87 -5.35 21.41
C ASP A 95 -8.13 -3.88 21.05
N ALA A 96 -7.38 -3.33 20.09
CA ALA A 96 -7.66 -2.04 19.44
C ALA A 96 -7.29 -2.05 17.96
N ASP A 97 -7.84 -1.12 17.19
CA ASP A 97 -7.58 -0.93 15.78
C ASP A 97 -6.14 -0.50 15.52
N VAL A 98 -5.54 -1.04 14.46
CA VAL A 98 -4.41 -0.35 13.83
C VAL A 98 -4.94 0.95 13.26
N PHE A 99 -4.51 2.07 13.83
CA PHE A 99 -4.93 3.39 13.40
C PHE A 99 -3.76 4.17 12.81
N VAL A 100 -3.88 4.49 11.52
CA VAL A 100 -2.91 5.35 10.82
C VAL A 100 -3.57 6.69 10.55
N GLY A 101 -4.80 6.68 10.04
CA GLY A 101 -5.56 7.90 9.75
C GLY A 101 -5.48 8.28 8.28
N ASP A 102 -5.63 9.57 7.99
CA ASP A 102 -5.67 10.08 6.61
C ASP A 102 -4.26 10.31 6.05
N PRO A 103 -3.82 9.56 5.02
CA PRO A 103 -2.50 9.74 4.42
C PRO A 103 -2.23 11.16 3.91
N LEU A 104 -3.25 11.89 3.46
CA LEU A 104 -3.05 13.27 3.00
C LEU A 104 -2.66 14.20 4.16
N ALA A 105 -3.20 13.98 5.36
CA ALA A 105 -2.81 14.73 6.56
C ALA A 105 -1.37 14.42 7.02
N HIS A 106 -0.81 13.26 6.65
CA HIS A 106 0.59 12.92 6.90
C HIS A 106 1.54 13.48 5.83
N MET A 107 1.08 13.53 4.58
CA MET A 107 1.86 13.96 3.42
C MET A 107 1.87 15.48 3.21
N ASP A 108 0.77 16.16 3.55
CA ASP A 108 0.59 17.60 3.40
C ASP A 108 -0.21 18.14 4.61
N PRO A 109 0.40 18.15 5.82
CA PRO A 109 -0.29 18.52 7.05
C PRO A 109 -0.79 19.97 7.04
N ASN A 110 -0.20 20.85 6.23
CA ASN A 110 -0.58 22.26 6.15
C ASN A 110 -1.56 22.56 4.99
N GLY A 111 -1.70 21.64 4.02
CA GLY A 111 -2.63 21.72 2.89
C GLY A 111 -2.20 22.66 1.76
N ASP A 112 -0.91 22.97 1.61
CA ASP A 112 -0.38 23.89 0.60
C ASP A 112 0.06 23.19 -0.70
N GLY A 113 0.04 21.85 -0.72
CA GLY A 113 0.45 21.01 -1.84
C GLY A 113 1.95 20.78 -1.94
N ASP A 114 2.74 21.23 -0.97
CA ASP A 114 4.16 20.91 -0.81
C ASP A 114 4.37 19.84 0.27
N PHE A 115 4.95 18.69 -0.10
CA PHE A 115 5.17 17.57 0.83
C PHE A 115 6.46 17.71 1.64
N SER A 116 7.05 18.91 1.71
CA SER A 116 8.32 19.14 2.39
C SER A 116 8.23 19.05 3.91
N ASP A 117 7.03 19.17 4.47
CA ASP A 117 6.72 19.04 5.90
C ASP A 117 6.03 17.71 6.26
N GLN A 118 6.02 16.73 5.34
CA GLN A 118 5.52 15.39 5.61
C GLN A 118 6.22 14.72 6.81
N ASP A 119 5.51 13.86 7.53
CA ASP A 119 6.07 13.14 8.69
C ASP A 119 6.91 11.90 8.33
N GLY A 120 6.92 11.52 7.05
CA GLY A 120 7.71 10.43 6.51
C GLY A 120 7.13 9.03 6.70
N LEU A 121 5.85 8.90 7.08
CA LEU A 121 5.14 7.60 7.15
C LEU A 121 4.72 7.07 5.77
N PHE A 122 4.48 7.98 4.82
CA PHE A 122 4.00 7.64 3.49
C PHE A 122 5.00 8.02 2.39
N GLU A 123 4.88 7.36 1.25
CA GLU A 123 5.45 7.77 -0.01
C GLU A 123 4.36 7.81 -1.09
N PHE A 124 4.43 8.77 -2.00
CA PHE A 124 3.44 8.88 -3.08
C PHE A 124 3.83 7.98 -4.26
N ALA A 125 2.97 7.01 -4.57
CA ALA A 125 3.17 6.10 -5.68
C ALA A 125 2.52 6.66 -6.96
N SER A 126 3.35 7.17 -7.86
CA SER A 126 2.87 7.94 -9.01
C SER A 126 2.09 7.12 -10.03
N CYS A 127 2.31 5.81 -10.13
CA CYS A 127 1.70 5.00 -11.19
C CYS A 127 0.22 4.69 -10.94
N HIS A 128 -0.21 4.63 -9.69
CA HIS A 128 -1.59 4.37 -9.25
C HIS A 128 -2.18 5.50 -8.39
N ASN A 129 -1.44 6.61 -8.24
CA ASN A 129 -1.92 7.87 -7.69
C ASN A 129 -2.49 7.77 -6.26
N HIS A 130 -1.90 6.90 -5.44
CA HIS A 130 -2.23 6.78 -4.02
C HIS A 130 -0.97 6.77 -3.14
N PHE A 131 -1.16 6.83 -1.83
CA PHE A 131 -0.09 6.84 -0.86
C PHE A 131 0.24 5.42 -0.35
N HIS A 132 1.52 5.07 -0.36
CA HIS A 132 2.06 3.84 0.21
C HIS A 132 2.60 4.10 1.61
N PHE A 133 2.15 3.31 2.58
CA PHE A 133 2.72 3.29 3.91
C PHE A 133 4.08 2.59 3.88
N ARG A 134 5.09 3.26 4.44
CA ARG A 134 6.46 2.76 4.49
C ARG A 134 6.57 1.69 5.57
N HIS A 135 7.39 0.67 5.33
CA HIS A 135 7.64 -0.43 6.27
C HIS A 135 6.37 -1.12 6.81
N TYR A 136 5.33 -1.26 5.99
CA TYR A 136 4.15 -2.04 6.38
C TYR A 136 4.45 -3.55 6.41
N ALA A 137 5.05 -4.08 5.35
CA ALA A 137 5.39 -5.49 5.28
C ALA A 137 6.63 -5.73 4.42
N THR A 138 7.41 -6.76 4.78
CA THR A 138 8.54 -7.25 3.98
C THR A 138 8.23 -8.64 3.45
N TYR A 139 8.32 -8.81 2.13
CA TYR A 139 8.11 -10.09 1.45
C TYR A 139 9.43 -10.63 0.93
N GLU A 140 9.84 -11.75 1.49
CA GLU A 140 11.13 -12.39 1.24
C GLU A 140 10.93 -13.81 0.73
N LEU A 141 11.80 -14.22 -0.20
CA LEU A 141 12.00 -15.61 -0.52
C LEU A 141 13.40 -15.99 -0.03
N VAL A 142 13.50 -17.04 0.78
CA VAL A 142 14.73 -17.41 1.47
C VAL A 142 15.21 -18.78 1.01
N SER A 143 16.47 -18.88 0.60
CA SER A 143 17.12 -20.17 0.34
C SER A 143 17.50 -20.83 1.67
N PRO A 144 16.95 -21.99 2.03
CA PRO A 144 17.27 -22.67 3.30
C PRO A 144 18.72 -23.17 3.34
N GLY A 145 19.32 -23.46 2.18
CA GLY A 145 20.70 -23.95 2.10
C GLY A 145 21.76 -22.85 2.20
N THR A 146 21.47 -21.65 1.69
CA THR A 146 22.46 -20.55 1.60
C THR A 146 22.13 -19.35 2.47
N GLY A 147 20.89 -19.21 2.94
CA GLY A 147 20.40 -18.01 3.62
C GLY A 147 20.21 -16.80 2.69
N HIS A 148 20.40 -16.96 1.37
CA HIS A 148 20.17 -15.86 0.43
C HIS A 148 18.70 -15.45 0.40
N VAL A 149 18.46 -14.15 0.28
CA VAL A 149 17.13 -13.53 0.31
C VAL A 149 16.87 -12.79 -1.00
N TRP A 150 15.75 -13.11 -1.64
CA TRP A 150 15.17 -12.34 -2.74
C TRP A 150 14.00 -11.52 -2.21
N LYS A 151 13.85 -10.31 -2.74
CA LYS A 151 12.70 -9.44 -2.42
C LYS A 151 11.62 -9.60 -3.48
N SER A 152 10.37 -9.46 -3.07
CA SER A 152 9.25 -9.42 -4.03
C SER A 152 9.22 -8.09 -4.81
N ALA A 153 8.46 -8.05 -5.89
CA ALA A 153 8.21 -6.83 -6.66
C ALA A 153 7.29 -5.82 -5.93
N LYS A 154 6.65 -6.21 -4.81
CA LYS A 154 5.76 -5.34 -4.04
C LYS A 154 6.57 -4.26 -3.32
N ARG A 155 6.27 -2.99 -3.59
CA ARG A 155 7.00 -1.84 -3.03
C ARG A 155 6.24 -1.08 -1.95
N GLY A 156 4.92 -1.04 -2.01
CA GLY A 156 4.17 -0.37 -0.98
C GLY A 156 2.75 -0.84 -0.82
N PHE A 157 2.14 -0.29 0.22
CA PHE A 157 0.99 -0.87 0.87
C PHE A 157 0.05 0.22 1.36
N CYS A 158 -1.22 -0.09 1.33
CA CYS A 158 -2.29 0.62 1.97
C CYS A 158 -3.06 -0.33 2.89
N MET A 159 -3.34 0.09 4.12
CA MET A 159 -4.01 -0.75 5.12
C MET A 159 -5.51 -0.53 5.11
N LEU A 160 -6.29 -1.58 4.81
CA LEU A 160 -7.75 -1.55 4.74
C LEU A 160 -8.38 -2.77 5.42
N ASP A 161 -9.66 -2.62 5.78
CA ASP A 161 -10.53 -3.71 6.21
C ASP A 161 -11.03 -4.52 5.00
N ILE A 162 -10.24 -5.53 4.60
CA ILE A 162 -10.53 -6.37 3.43
C ILE A 162 -11.26 -7.67 3.82
N THR A 163 -10.64 -8.46 4.70
CA THR A 163 -11.11 -9.81 5.04
C THR A 163 -11.55 -9.84 6.50
N PRO A 164 -12.80 -10.21 6.82
CA PRO A 164 -13.18 -10.52 8.20
C PRO A 164 -12.36 -11.71 8.73
N TRP A 165 -11.77 -11.56 9.92
CA TRP A 165 -10.86 -12.55 10.51
C TRP A 165 -11.46 -13.29 11.71
N GLN A 166 -12.43 -12.72 12.41
CA GLN A 166 -13.10 -13.38 13.54
C GLN A 166 -14.42 -14.04 13.14
N THR A 167 -14.62 -15.29 13.60
CA THR A 167 -15.79 -16.13 13.26
C THR A 167 -16.88 -16.14 14.33
N ASP A 168 -16.69 -15.44 15.47
CA ASP A 168 -17.64 -15.44 16.58
C ASP A 168 -18.81 -14.46 16.41
N GLY A 169 -18.82 -13.71 15.30
CA GLY A 169 -19.87 -12.73 14.98
C GLY A 169 -19.62 -11.34 15.57
N GLY A 170 -18.46 -11.10 16.17
CA GLY A 170 -18.06 -9.82 16.76
C GLY A 170 -17.49 -8.79 15.78
N VAL A 171 -17.35 -9.13 14.48
CA VAL A 171 -16.82 -8.20 13.48
C VAL A 171 -17.83 -7.07 13.24
N SER A 172 -17.55 -5.88 13.78
CA SER A 172 -18.29 -4.66 13.51
C SER A 172 -18.20 -4.33 12.01
N SER A 173 -19.05 -3.43 11.51
CA SER A 173 -18.93 -2.98 10.12
C SER A 173 -17.61 -2.22 9.93
N TRP A 174 -16.75 -2.65 9.01
CA TRP A 174 -15.61 -1.90 8.44
C TRP A 174 -15.46 -0.40 8.78
N VAL A 175 -14.23 0.05 9.03
CA VAL A 175 -13.87 1.46 9.26
C VAL A 175 -12.91 1.96 8.17
N TYR A 176 -11.93 1.14 7.78
CA TYR A 176 -10.82 1.55 6.93
C TYR A 176 -11.00 1.03 5.49
N ARG A 177 -11.22 1.92 4.52
CA ARG A 177 -11.50 1.53 3.12
C ARG A 177 -10.83 2.35 2.04
N SER A 178 -10.18 3.46 2.40
CA SER A 178 -9.57 4.30 1.39
C SER A 178 -8.11 4.55 1.63
N CYS A 179 -7.34 4.32 0.57
CA CYS A 179 -5.90 4.53 0.55
C CYS A 179 -5.51 6.01 0.48
N GLY A 180 -6.46 6.89 0.15
CA GLY A 180 -6.21 8.31 -0.06
C GLY A 180 -5.42 8.60 -1.34
N THR A 181 -5.61 9.79 -1.89
CA THR A 181 -4.88 10.31 -3.05
C THR A 181 -4.51 11.76 -2.79
N LYS A 182 -3.78 12.39 -3.70
CA LYS A 182 -3.51 13.84 -3.65
C LYS A 182 -4.76 14.71 -3.61
N THR A 183 -5.91 14.17 -4.03
CA THR A 183 -7.17 14.91 -4.17
C THR A 183 -8.34 14.25 -3.46
N LEU A 184 -8.09 13.24 -2.62
CA LEU A 184 -9.12 12.53 -1.86
C LEU A 184 -8.54 12.11 -0.52
N HIS A 185 -9.21 12.48 0.56
CA HIS A 185 -8.86 12.00 1.90
C HIS A 185 -8.98 10.48 1.97
N GLY A 186 -7.97 9.83 2.54
CA GLY A 186 -8.00 8.41 2.87
C GLY A 186 -8.45 8.18 4.31
N PHE A 187 -8.42 6.92 4.71
CA PHE A 187 -8.53 6.52 6.11
C PHE A 187 -7.98 5.11 6.26
N GLN A 188 -6.68 5.02 6.53
CA GLN A 188 -5.96 3.76 6.61
C GLN A 188 -5.88 3.23 8.04
N GLY A 189 -5.94 1.91 8.16
CA GLY A 189 -5.96 1.18 9.41
C GLY A 189 -6.49 -0.24 9.22
N ILE A 190 -6.55 -1.01 10.30
CA ILE A 190 -7.10 -2.38 10.32
C ILE A 190 -7.89 -2.55 11.60
N SER A 191 -9.20 -2.71 11.45
CA SER A 191 -10.12 -2.86 12.58
C SER A 191 -9.84 -4.16 13.34
N VAL A 192 -10.14 -4.18 14.63
CA VAL A 192 -10.17 -5.43 15.39
C VAL A 192 -11.08 -6.45 14.69
N GLY A 193 -10.54 -7.64 14.42
CA GLY A 193 -11.27 -8.70 13.74
C GLY A 193 -11.40 -8.57 12.23
N TYR A 194 -10.68 -7.62 11.62
CA TYR A 194 -10.39 -7.58 10.20
C TYR A 194 -8.92 -7.93 9.90
N ALA A 195 -8.67 -8.19 8.63
CA ALA A 195 -7.35 -8.34 8.05
C ALA A 195 -7.25 -7.52 6.77
N ASP A 196 -6.06 -6.97 6.55
CA ASP A 196 -5.68 -6.44 5.26
C ASP A 196 -5.15 -7.59 4.39
N THR A 197 -5.80 -7.82 3.24
CA THR A 197 -5.47 -8.93 2.35
C THR A 197 -4.97 -8.40 1.01
N TYR A 198 -3.76 -8.80 0.66
CA TYR A 198 -3.19 -8.67 -0.67
C TYR A 198 -3.26 -10.01 -1.39
N ASN A 199 -4.28 -10.18 -2.25
CA ASN A 199 -4.45 -11.41 -3.00
C ASN A 199 -3.41 -11.57 -4.12
N LYS A 200 -3.11 -12.82 -4.48
CA LYS A 200 -2.10 -13.20 -5.48
C LYS A 200 -2.25 -12.56 -6.87
N HIS A 201 -3.43 -12.02 -7.21
CA HIS A 201 -3.71 -11.39 -8.50
C HIS A 201 -3.37 -9.90 -8.54
N LEU A 202 -3.10 -9.28 -7.38
CA LEU A 202 -2.76 -7.86 -7.30
C LEU A 202 -1.42 -7.55 -7.97
N GLY A 203 -1.34 -6.34 -8.50
CA GLY A 203 -0.12 -5.74 -9.02
C GLY A 203 0.99 -5.76 -7.98
N GLY A 204 2.17 -6.20 -8.41
CA GLY A 204 3.38 -6.29 -7.59
C GLY A 204 3.39 -7.48 -6.61
N GLN A 205 2.31 -8.25 -6.49
CA GLN A 205 2.21 -9.36 -5.55
C GLN A 205 2.90 -10.64 -6.05
N TYR A 206 4.19 -10.55 -6.37
CA TYR A 206 4.97 -11.67 -6.92
C TYR A 206 6.48 -11.54 -6.69
N PHE A 207 7.19 -12.67 -6.78
CA PHE A 207 8.63 -12.73 -7.01
C PHE A 207 8.91 -13.04 -8.48
N VAL A 208 9.94 -12.42 -9.06
CA VAL A 208 10.46 -12.76 -10.39
C VAL A 208 11.54 -13.82 -10.22
N LEU A 209 11.37 -14.97 -10.89
CA LEU A 209 12.23 -16.14 -10.68
C LEU A 209 13.39 -16.23 -11.69
N ASP A 210 13.33 -15.48 -12.79
CA ASP A 210 14.31 -15.58 -13.88
C ASP A 210 15.38 -14.46 -13.88
N GLY A 211 15.32 -13.54 -12.91
CA GLY A 211 16.24 -12.40 -12.82
C GLY A 211 15.84 -11.20 -13.67
N GLY A 212 14.63 -11.18 -14.24
CA GLY A 212 14.05 -10.03 -14.94
C GLY A 212 13.87 -8.77 -14.10
N ASP A 213 14.17 -8.81 -12.80
CA ASP A 213 14.14 -7.70 -11.85
C ASP A 213 15.55 -7.28 -11.38
N ASN A 214 16.60 -7.75 -12.05
CA ASN A 214 18.01 -7.57 -11.70
C ASN A 214 18.46 -8.26 -10.39
N GLN A 215 17.67 -9.18 -9.84
CA GLN A 215 18.13 -10.10 -8.81
C GLN A 215 18.76 -11.36 -9.43
N ALA A 216 19.50 -12.14 -8.64
CA ALA A 216 20.01 -13.42 -9.10
C ALA A 216 18.83 -14.36 -9.46
N PRO A 217 18.90 -15.14 -10.55
CA PRO A 217 17.83 -16.09 -10.88
C PRO A 217 17.57 -17.10 -9.75
N ILE A 218 16.31 -17.42 -9.53
CA ILE A 218 15.83 -18.35 -8.51
C ILE A 218 15.70 -19.73 -9.15
N LEU A 219 16.65 -20.60 -8.86
CA LEU A 219 16.70 -21.94 -9.45
C LEU A 219 15.66 -22.88 -8.83
N PRO A 220 15.27 -23.97 -9.50
CA PRO A 220 14.36 -24.97 -8.93
C PRO A 220 14.87 -25.54 -7.61
N GLY A 221 13.98 -25.75 -6.65
CA GLY A 221 14.37 -26.23 -5.33
C GLY A 221 13.41 -25.84 -4.20
N LEU A 222 13.86 -26.09 -2.96
CA LEU A 222 13.12 -25.72 -1.76
C LEU A 222 13.47 -24.29 -1.35
N TYR A 223 12.43 -23.52 -1.00
CA TYR A 223 12.54 -22.14 -0.53
C TYR A 223 11.53 -21.88 0.57
N ILE A 224 11.78 -20.86 1.39
CA ILE A 224 10.81 -20.36 2.37
C ILE A 224 10.26 -19.05 1.84
N ILE A 225 8.95 -18.94 1.66
CA ILE A 225 8.30 -17.63 1.61
C ILE A 225 8.24 -17.12 3.04
N ARG A 226 8.88 -16.00 3.33
CA ARG A 226 8.84 -15.32 4.62
C ARG A 226 8.17 -13.97 4.45
N ILE A 227 7.13 -13.74 5.23
CA ILE A 227 6.42 -12.49 5.31
C ILE A 227 6.61 -11.94 6.72
N THR A 228 7.02 -10.68 6.82
CA THR A 228 7.07 -9.95 8.10
C THR A 228 6.15 -8.74 7.99
N VAL A 229 5.08 -8.69 8.79
CA VAL A 229 4.23 -7.49 8.94
C VAL A 229 4.83 -6.56 10.00
N ASN A 230 4.73 -5.25 9.82
CA ASN A 230 5.37 -4.21 10.64
C ASN A 230 6.83 -4.57 11.03
N PRO A 231 7.69 -4.84 10.04
CA PRO A 231 9.05 -5.30 10.27
C PRO A 231 9.88 -4.34 11.15
N PRO A 232 10.77 -4.86 12.01
CA PRO A 232 11.72 -4.04 12.73
C PRO A 232 12.70 -3.37 11.74
N PHE A 233 13.03 -2.10 11.97
CA PHE A 233 14.03 -1.39 11.18
C PHE A 233 14.94 -0.52 12.06
N VAL A 234 16.10 -0.16 11.52
CA VAL A 234 16.97 0.86 12.09
C VAL A 234 16.70 2.14 11.33
N ALA A 235 16.10 3.13 12.00
CA ALA A 235 15.77 4.41 11.36
C ALA A 235 17.02 5.10 10.82
N ALA A 236 16.97 5.49 9.55
CA ALA A 236 17.97 6.38 8.97
C ALA A 236 17.90 7.77 9.61
N ARG A 237 18.92 8.60 9.37
CA ARG A 237 18.93 9.98 9.89
C ARG A 237 17.73 10.76 9.34
N GLY A 238 16.83 11.19 10.23
CA GLY A 238 15.63 11.93 9.86
C GLY A 238 14.44 11.06 9.43
N GLU A 239 14.56 9.74 9.50
CA GLU A 239 13.44 8.82 9.33
C GLU A 239 12.67 8.67 10.65
N ALA A 240 11.34 8.62 10.56
CA ALA A 240 10.49 8.42 11.73
C ALA A 240 10.75 7.06 12.39
N CYS A 241 10.73 7.05 13.73
CA CYS A 241 10.80 5.86 14.57
C CYS A 241 9.69 5.98 15.63
N PRO A 242 8.42 5.78 15.24
CA PRO A 242 7.29 6.07 16.13
C PRO A 242 7.26 5.16 17.36
N HIS A 243 7.63 3.89 17.19
CA HIS A 243 7.64 2.89 18.24
C HIS A 243 8.99 2.19 18.30
N VAL A 244 9.44 1.85 19.50
CA VAL A 244 10.72 1.15 19.72
C VAL A 244 10.43 -0.11 20.54
N ASP A 245 10.86 -1.25 20.02
CA ASP A 245 10.72 -2.54 20.71
C ASP A 245 11.73 -2.67 21.87
N PRO A 246 11.61 -3.70 22.73
CA PRO A 246 12.57 -3.96 23.81
C PRO A 246 14.00 -4.26 23.33
N HIS A 247 14.19 -4.57 22.04
CA HIS A 247 15.49 -4.85 21.41
C HIS A 247 16.13 -3.60 20.79
N GLY A 248 15.44 -2.46 20.79
CA GLY A 248 15.91 -1.19 20.26
C GLY A 248 15.66 -0.98 18.76
N PHE A 249 14.84 -1.81 18.12
CA PHE A 249 14.40 -1.62 16.75
C PHE A 249 13.18 -0.71 16.67
N CYS A 250 13.11 0.08 15.60
CA CYS A 250 11.96 0.89 15.28
C CYS A 250 10.87 0.05 14.63
N HIS A 251 9.62 0.37 14.94
CA HIS A 251 8.41 -0.12 14.27
C HIS A 251 7.53 1.07 13.89
N GLN A 252 6.85 0.97 12.75
CA GLN A 252 5.96 2.04 12.30
C GLN A 252 4.62 2.01 13.03
N LEU A 253 4.15 0.81 13.38
CA LEU A 253 2.89 0.61 14.09
C LEU A 253 3.15 0.18 15.54
N LEU A 254 2.31 0.68 16.45
CA LEU A 254 2.26 0.18 17.82
C LEU A 254 1.60 -1.19 17.82
N GLU A 255 2.22 -2.15 18.48
CA GLU A 255 1.62 -3.47 18.70
C GLU A 255 1.89 -3.96 20.12
N SER A 256 1.00 -4.82 20.60
CA SER A 256 1.11 -5.45 21.92
C SER A 256 2.17 -6.56 21.94
N ASN A 257 2.49 -7.10 20.76
CA ASN A 257 3.45 -8.16 20.55
C ASN A 257 4.12 -7.97 19.19
N TYR A 258 5.46 -7.96 19.14
CA TYR A 258 6.23 -7.91 17.90
C TYR A 258 6.80 -9.29 17.50
N ASP A 259 6.69 -10.30 18.38
CA ASP A 259 7.32 -11.62 18.19
C ASP A 259 6.50 -12.56 17.29
N ASN A 260 5.26 -12.18 16.93
CA ASN A 260 4.31 -12.94 16.11
C ASN A 260 4.08 -12.33 14.71
N ASN A 261 4.85 -11.31 14.35
CA ASN A 261 4.77 -10.59 13.09
C ASN A 261 5.29 -11.37 11.86
N VAL A 262 5.79 -12.59 12.05
CA VAL A 262 6.42 -13.38 10.99
C VAL A 262 5.57 -14.61 10.64
N GLY A 263 5.26 -14.75 9.34
CA GLY A 263 4.68 -15.96 8.76
C GLY A 263 5.62 -16.59 7.73
N GLU A 264 5.83 -17.90 7.82
CA GLU A 264 6.71 -18.64 6.91
C GLU A 264 6.02 -19.87 6.31
N VAL A 265 6.31 -20.13 5.03
CA VAL A 265 5.86 -21.33 4.33
C VAL A 265 7.01 -21.92 3.51
N LEU A 266 7.32 -23.20 3.75
CA LEU A 266 8.23 -23.95 2.91
C LEU A 266 7.52 -24.35 1.60
N ILE A 267 8.11 -23.95 0.48
CA ILE A 267 7.59 -24.23 -0.86
C ILE A 267 8.61 -24.96 -1.73
N MET A 268 8.12 -25.53 -2.81
CA MET A 268 8.96 -26.12 -3.87
C MET A 268 8.75 -25.30 -5.15
N ILE A 269 9.84 -24.74 -5.69
CA ILE A 269 9.85 -24.09 -7.00
C ILE A 269 10.22 -25.12 -8.07
N PRO A 270 9.31 -25.44 -9.01
CA PRO A 270 9.53 -26.50 -9.99
C PRO A 270 10.51 -26.07 -11.07
N ASP A 271 11.16 -27.04 -11.70
CA ASP A 271 11.89 -26.84 -12.95
C ASP A 271 10.97 -26.40 -14.09
N HIS A 272 9.76 -26.99 -14.13
CA HIS A 272 8.71 -26.64 -15.08
C HIS A 272 7.34 -26.59 -14.38
N PRO A 273 6.65 -25.43 -14.37
CA PRO A 273 5.35 -25.30 -13.71
C PRO A 273 4.20 -25.92 -14.51
N GLY A 274 4.41 -26.22 -15.79
CA GLY A 274 3.35 -26.71 -16.69
C GLY A 274 2.31 -25.63 -17.04
N LYS A 275 1.33 -25.99 -17.86
CA LYS A 275 0.35 -25.03 -18.42
C LYS A 275 -0.62 -24.43 -17.38
N GLN A 276 -0.83 -25.13 -16.27
CA GLN A 276 -1.78 -24.72 -15.22
C GLN A 276 -1.07 -24.00 -14.07
N GLY A 277 0.25 -23.83 -14.14
CA GLY A 277 1.04 -23.44 -12.97
C GLY A 277 1.22 -24.57 -11.97
N PHE A 278 2.06 -24.33 -10.98
CA PHE A 278 2.42 -25.28 -9.93
C PHE A 278 2.26 -24.65 -8.55
N GLY A 279 1.61 -25.37 -7.65
CA GLY A 279 1.34 -24.91 -6.29
C GLY A 279 -0.14 -25.00 -5.94
N PRO A 280 -0.50 -24.81 -4.67
CA PRO A 280 -1.87 -24.93 -4.19
C PRO A 280 -2.81 -23.88 -4.79
N GLY A 281 -2.30 -22.74 -5.25
CA GLY A 281 -3.06 -21.72 -5.96
C GLY A 281 -3.23 -21.94 -7.47
N SER A 282 -2.85 -23.09 -8.03
CA SER A 282 -2.83 -23.32 -9.49
C SER A 282 -4.21 -23.46 -10.14
N ASN A 283 -5.27 -23.62 -9.36
CA ASN A 283 -6.65 -23.69 -9.86
C ASN A 283 -7.20 -22.33 -10.34
N ASP A 284 -6.53 -21.23 -10.00
CA ASP A 284 -6.95 -19.87 -10.28
C ASP A 284 -5.72 -19.01 -10.61
N ILE A 285 -5.24 -19.13 -11.85
CA ILE A 285 -4.14 -18.33 -12.40
C ILE A 285 -4.69 -17.24 -13.32
N SER A 286 -4.03 -16.08 -13.33
CA SER A 286 -4.40 -14.96 -14.19
C SER A 286 -3.18 -14.44 -14.94
N ASN A 287 -3.34 -14.20 -16.24
CA ASN A 287 -2.36 -13.41 -16.99
C ASN A 287 -2.62 -11.91 -16.86
N ALA A 288 -3.81 -11.51 -16.41
CA ALA A 288 -4.10 -10.12 -16.10
C ALA A 288 -3.46 -9.78 -14.76
N ASP A 289 -2.71 -8.69 -14.74
CA ASP A 289 -2.21 -8.06 -13.53
C ASP A 289 -3.28 -7.08 -13.05
N LEU A 290 -3.90 -7.35 -11.89
CA LEU A 290 -4.91 -6.44 -11.36
C LEU A 290 -4.24 -5.16 -10.89
N ILE A 291 -4.92 -4.04 -11.11
CA ILE A 291 -4.48 -2.76 -10.58
C ILE A 291 -4.43 -2.89 -9.06
N ASP A 292 -3.32 -2.45 -8.47
CA ASP A 292 -3.16 -2.36 -7.03
C ASP A 292 -3.89 -1.10 -6.55
N ASP A 293 -5.21 -1.19 -6.38
CA ASP A 293 -6.08 -0.11 -5.87
C ASP A 293 -6.81 -0.55 -4.58
N GLU A 294 -7.76 0.28 -4.14
CA GLU A 294 -8.61 0.03 -2.97
C GLU A 294 -9.70 -1.04 -3.21
N ASN A 295 -9.96 -1.42 -4.47
CA ASN A 295 -10.92 -2.46 -4.84
C ASN A 295 -10.25 -3.84 -4.81
N ARG A 296 -9.99 -4.34 -3.59
CA ARG A 296 -9.35 -5.64 -3.35
C ARG A 296 -10.36 -6.67 -2.86
N PRO A 297 -11.28 -7.18 -3.72
CA PRO A 297 -12.18 -8.23 -3.27
C PRO A 297 -11.35 -9.43 -2.86
N ASP A 298 -11.56 -9.91 -1.63
CA ASP A 298 -11.02 -11.20 -1.19
C ASP A 298 -11.78 -12.30 -1.93
N LYS A 299 -11.27 -12.63 -3.13
CA LYS A 299 -11.77 -13.75 -3.91
C LYS A 299 -11.26 -15.04 -3.24
N PRO A 300 -12.15 -16.02 -2.96
CA PRO A 300 -11.76 -17.30 -2.39
C PRO A 300 -10.62 -17.98 -3.14
#